data_AF-A0A933DXG5-F1
#
_entry.id   AF-A0A933DXG5-F1
#
_cell.length_a   1.000
_cell.length_b   1.000
_cell.length_c   1.000
_cell.angle_alpha   90.00
_cell.angle_beta   90.00
_cell.angle_gamma   90.00
#
_symmetry.space_group_name_H-M   'P 1'
#
loop_
_entity.id
_entity.type
_entity.pdbx_description
1 polymer ?
#
loop_
_entity_poly.entity_id
_entity_poly.type
_entity_poly.pdbx_seq_one_letter_code
_entity_poly.pdbx_strand_id
1 'polypeptide(L)'
;MSFTVLILYDAHGPQIEQLAKAIAEGVSERSLARPVLKHIDEASRVDLHTAGALVLGSPNWSGLTGFLKRWLDDQGDLWEEGVLQGKVGAAFTTGRGRHSGLEFTLLSLIHWMLANGMVVVGLPWSERMRLSGSYYGATAAGEVTEADLEQARALGRRVAELGQRLPPAEVPAMPEIGEGAPDFILPSTEGTLRLSEFAPDKKVVLAFYVEDSTPGCSLELASLKEEYATLEELGAEVVAISTDSMDSHQQFCDAVGGYPFPLASDVGGAVAQTYGVWDAESKRSHRAIFVLDERRTIIHAIPWYQPGNPSQLLEVFQALGLEA
;
A
#
# COMPACT_ATOMS: atom_id res chain seq x y z
N MET A 1 -2.60 -3.90 -21.32
CA MET A 1 -2.36 -2.57 -20.69
C MET A 1 -0.86 -2.44 -20.44
N SER A 2 -0.31 -1.23 -20.56
CA SER A 2 1.07 -0.96 -20.13
C SER A 2 1.11 -0.82 -18.60
N PHE A 3 2.16 -1.28 -17.95
CA PHE A 3 2.34 -1.16 -16.51
C PHE A 3 3.78 -0.76 -16.17
N THR A 4 4.00 -0.33 -14.93
CA THR A 4 5.31 0.07 -14.41
C THR A 4 5.95 -1.07 -13.62
N VAL A 5 7.26 -1.24 -13.79
CA VAL A 5 8.10 -2.06 -12.91
C VAL A 5 8.94 -1.10 -12.09
N LEU A 6 8.70 -1.05 -10.77
CA LEU A 6 9.51 -0.26 -9.86
C LEU A 6 10.79 -1.04 -9.52
N ILE A 7 11.95 -0.46 -9.81
CA ILE A 7 13.25 -0.95 -9.38
C ILE A 7 13.68 -0.05 -8.22
N LEU A 8 13.45 -0.53 -7.00
CA LEU A 8 13.72 0.19 -5.76
C LEU A 8 14.99 -0.36 -5.11
N TYR A 9 15.90 0.50 -4.71
CA TYR A 9 17.14 0.06 -4.07
C TYR A 9 17.72 1.09 -3.10
N ASP A 10 18.51 0.58 -2.15
CA ASP A 10 19.32 1.39 -1.23
C ASP A 10 20.76 1.55 -1.73
N ALA A 11 21.28 2.77 -1.71
CA ALA A 11 22.59 3.13 -2.22
C ALA A 11 23.65 3.12 -1.11
N HIS A 12 24.32 1.98 -1.01
CA HIS A 12 25.69 1.92 -0.51
C HIS A 12 26.63 1.37 -1.58
N GLY A 13 26.94 2.20 -2.57
CA GLY A 13 28.02 1.98 -3.55
C GLY A 13 27.56 1.88 -5.01
N PRO A 14 28.46 2.12 -5.98
CA PRO A 14 28.13 2.18 -7.40
C PRO A 14 27.70 0.82 -7.99
N GLN A 15 27.95 -0.29 -7.30
CA GLN A 15 27.65 -1.64 -7.82
C GLN A 15 26.15 -1.93 -7.85
N ILE A 16 25.41 -1.59 -6.79
CA ILE A 16 23.96 -1.87 -6.73
C ILE A 16 23.21 -1.07 -7.79
N GLU A 17 23.61 0.17 -8.02
CA GLU A 17 23.03 1.04 -9.04
C GLU A 17 23.30 0.51 -10.46
N GLN A 18 24.49 -0.05 -10.72
CA GLN A 18 24.80 -0.69 -11.99
C GLN A 18 23.88 -1.88 -12.27
N LEU A 19 23.63 -2.73 -11.27
CA LEU A 19 22.64 -3.81 -11.42
C LEU A 19 21.24 -3.26 -11.62
N ALA A 20 20.83 -2.25 -10.85
CA ALA A 20 19.50 -1.65 -10.95
C ALA A 20 19.24 -1.07 -12.35
N LYS A 21 20.22 -0.39 -12.93
CA LYS A 21 20.20 0.10 -14.32
C LYS A 21 20.08 -1.04 -15.34
N ALA A 22 20.86 -2.11 -15.17
CA ALA A 22 20.77 -3.27 -16.05
C ALA A 22 19.42 -4.00 -15.94
N ILE A 23 18.81 -4.07 -14.74
CA ILE A 23 17.44 -4.57 -14.58
C ILE A 23 16.45 -3.69 -15.36
N ALA A 24 16.57 -2.37 -15.24
CA ALA A 24 15.71 -1.42 -15.97
C ALA A 24 15.85 -1.54 -17.50
N GLU A 25 17.06 -1.77 -18.01
CA GLU A 25 17.30 -2.11 -19.42
C GLU A 25 16.54 -3.37 -19.83
N GLY A 26 16.65 -4.44 -19.04
CA GLY A 26 15.95 -5.70 -19.29
C GLY A 26 14.42 -5.56 -19.28
N VAL A 27 13.87 -4.73 -18.38
CA VAL A 27 12.43 -4.39 -18.38
C VAL A 27 12.04 -3.68 -19.68
N SER A 28 12.86 -2.73 -20.14
CA SER A 28 12.59 -1.91 -21.34
C SER A 28 12.55 -2.73 -22.63
N GLU A 29 13.13 -3.93 -22.66
CA GLU A 29 13.06 -4.86 -23.81
C GLU A 29 11.64 -5.44 -24.01
N ARG A 30 10.69 -5.16 -23.10
CA ARG A 30 9.31 -5.62 -23.17
C ARG A 30 8.38 -4.42 -23.34
N SER A 31 7.72 -4.34 -24.50
CA SER A 31 6.94 -3.17 -24.95
C SER A 31 5.80 -2.72 -24.03
N LEU A 32 5.29 -3.60 -23.17
CA LEU A 32 4.20 -3.30 -22.24
C LEU A 32 4.67 -2.97 -20.81
N ALA A 33 5.97 -3.04 -20.53
CA ALA A 33 6.53 -2.76 -19.20
C ALA A 33 7.45 -1.53 -19.27
N ARG A 34 7.21 -0.56 -18.39
CA ARG A 34 8.06 0.64 -18.25
C ARG A 34 8.86 0.55 -16.95
N PRO A 35 10.21 0.62 -16.98
CA PRO A 35 10.97 0.68 -15.74
C PRO A 35 10.80 2.05 -15.07
N VAL A 36 10.72 2.03 -13.75
CA VAL A 36 10.83 3.20 -12.88
C VAL A 36 11.95 2.89 -11.90
N LEU A 37 13.09 3.56 -12.04
CA LEU A 37 14.26 3.33 -11.19
C LEU A 37 14.26 4.39 -10.08
N LYS A 38 14.26 3.98 -8.80
CA LYS A 38 14.26 4.90 -7.66
C LYS A 38 15.18 4.46 -6.54
N HIS A 39 15.88 5.45 -5.98
CA HIS A 39 16.55 5.30 -4.69
C HIS A 39 15.53 5.42 -3.54
N ILE A 40 15.80 4.81 -2.38
CA ILE A 40 14.90 4.91 -1.21
C ILE A 40 14.65 6.36 -0.75
N ASP A 41 15.60 7.29 -0.99
CA ASP A 41 15.43 8.72 -0.68
C ASP A 41 14.46 9.44 -1.62
N GLU A 42 14.17 8.86 -2.78
CA GLU A 42 13.30 9.44 -3.83
C GLU A 42 11.98 8.65 -4.00
N ALA A 43 11.90 7.50 -3.35
CA ALA A 43 10.77 6.61 -3.39
C ALA A 43 9.76 6.96 -2.30
N SER A 44 8.49 6.82 -2.64
CA SER A 44 7.37 6.97 -1.71
C SER A 44 6.45 5.76 -1.77
N ARG A 45 5.56 5.67 -0.78
CA ARG A 45 4.49 4.67 -0.73
C ARG A 45 3.64 4.65 -2.01
N VAL A 46 3.42 5.81 -2.64
CA VAL A 46 2.65 5.92 -3.89
C VAL A 46 3.33 5.13 -5.03
N ASP A 47 4.67 5.05 -5.05
CA ASP A 47 5.37 4.24 -6.04
C ASP A 47 5.08 2.75 -5.87
N LEU A 48 5.01 2.25 -4.63
CA LEU A 48 4.65 0.86 -4.34
C LEU A 48 3.20 0.55 -4.76
N HIS A 49 2.30 1.50 -4.52
CA HIS A 49 0.89 1.37 -4.87
C HIS A 49 0.68 1.31 -6.38
N THR A 50 1.31 2.23 -7.12
CA THR A 50 1.13 2.38 -8.57
C THR A 50 1.95 1.41 -9.41
N ALA A 51 3.01 0.83 -8.86
CA ALA A 51 3.81 -0.18 -9.56
C ALA A 51 3.00 -1.45 -9.84
N GLY A 52 3.07 -1.97 -11.07
CA GLY A 52 2.51 -3.30 -11.39
C GLY A 52 3.42 -4.46 -11.01
N ALA A 53 4.72 -4.19 -10.82
CA ALA A 53 5.70 -5.14 -10.31
C ALA A 53 6.82 -4.41 -9.55
N LEU A 54 7.50 -5.11 -8.65
CA LEU A 54 8.57 -4.58 -7.81
C LEU A 54 9.85 -5.43 -7.94
N VAL A 55 10.98 -4.76 -8.15
CA VAL A 55 12.31 -5.35 -8.06
C VAL A 55 13.08 -4.62 -6.96
N LEU A 56 13.37 -5.32 -5.87
CA LEU A 56 13.94 -4.74 -4.65
C LEU A 56 15.42 -5.07 -4.51
N GLY A 57 16.24 -4.06 -4.28
CA GLY A 57 17.69 -4.15 -4.23
C GLY A 57 18.29 -3.69 -2.92
N SER A 58 19.23 -4.46 -2.37
CA SER A 58 20.04 -4.02 -1.24
C SER A 58 21.49 -4.48 -1.38
N PRO A 59 22.48 -3.63 -1.09
CA PRO A 59 23.83 -4.09 -0.77
C PRO A 59 23.80 -5.07 0.40
N ASN A 60 24.69 -6.06 0.40
CA ASN A 60 24.83 -7.04 1.47
C ASN A 60 25.71 -6.48 2.60
N TRP A 61 25.09 -6.27 3.76
CA TRP A 61 25.71 -5.91 5.02
C TRP A 61 25.34 -6.93 6.10
N SER A 62 25.62 -8.22 5.82
CA SER A 62 25.13 -9.37 6.59
C SER A 62 23.60 -9.54 6.52
N GLY A 63 23.03 -9.24 5.36
CA GLY A 63 21.59 -9.06 5.15
C GLY A 63 21.32 -7.76 4.38
N LEU A 64 20.04 -7.41 4.23
CA LEU A 64 19.68 -6.09 3.72
C LEU A 64 20.17 -4.99 4.67
N THR A 65 20.31 -3.78 4.15
CA THR A 65 20.73 -2.63 4.94
C THR A 65 19.66 -2.23 5.96
N GLY A 66 20.10 -1.63 7.06
CA GLY A 66 19.19 -1.06 8.06
C GLY A 66 18.34 0.09 7.51
N PHE A 67 18.87 0.86 6.55
CA PHE A 67 18.15 1.94 5.89
C PHE A 67 16.99 1.43 5.04
N LEU A 68 17.24 0.42 4.19
CA LEU A 68 16.16 -0.20 3.43
C LEU A 68 15.14 -0.84 4.35
N LYS A 69 15.57 -1.59 5.38
CA LYS A 69 14.65 -2.24 6.31
C LYS A 69 13.74 -1.22 7.00
N ARG A 70 14.33 -0.13 7.50
CA ARG A 70 13.58 0.96 8.11
C ARG A 70 12.62 1.60 7.11
N TRP A 71 13.07 1.91 5.89
CA TRP A 71 12.20 2.48 4.87
C TRP A 71 11.01 1.57 4.59
N LEU A 72 11.21 0.26 4.45
CA LEU A 72 10.14 -0.71 4.25
C LEU A 72 9.18 -0.79 5.44
N ASP A 73 9.69 -0.70 6.67
CA ASP A 73 8.88 -0.67 7.89
C ASP A 73 8.07 0.64 8.02
N ASP A 74 8.62 1.75 7.54
CA ASP A 74 8.00 3.07 7.58
C ASP A 74 6.91 3.23 6.48
N GLN A 75 6.74 2.27 5.56
CA GLN A 75 5.69 2.35 4.51
C GLN A 75 4.28 2.00 5.01
N GLY A 76 4.11 1.79 6.33
CA GLY A 76 2.84 1.35 6.93
C GLY A 76 2.61 -0.15 6.79
N ASP A 77 1.38 -0.60 7.08
CA ASP A 77 1.05 -2.02 7.12
C ASP A 77 0.69 -2.55 5.73
N LEU A 78 1.53 -2.33 4.70
CA LEU A 78 1.29 -2.75 3.30
C LEU A 78 0.81 -4.21 3.13
N TRP A 79 1.16 -5.10 4.07
CA TRP A 79 0.66 -6.48 4.10
C TRP A 79 -0.85 -6.54 4.35
N GLU A 80 -1.36 -5.71 5.25
CA GLU A 80 -2.77 -5.65 5.66
C GLU A 80 -3.54 -5.04 4.51
N GLU A 81 -2.87 -4.13 3.81
CA GLU A 81 -3.45 -3.39 2.71
C GLU A 81 -3.71 -4.20 1.44
N GLY A 82 -3.07 -5.37 1.32
CA GLY A 82 -3.07 -6.15 0.08
C GLY A 82 -2.47 -5.42 -1.13
N VAL A 83 -1.87 -4.23 -0.93
CA VAL A 83 -1.39 -3.34 -2.02
C VAL A 83 -0.36 -4.01 -2.92
N LEU A 84 0.42 -4.92 -2.35
CA LEU A 84 1.45 -5.68 -3.06
C LEU A 84 1.01 -7.12 -3.39
N GLN A 85 -0.15 -7.56 -2.90
CA GLN A 85 -0.65 -8.91 -3.10
C GLN A 85 -0.74 -9.22 -4.60
N GLY A 86 -0.28 -10.39 -5.03
CA GLY A 86 -0.34 -10.82 -6.43
C GLY A 86 0.63 -10.10 -7.38
N LYS A 87 1.25 -8.97 -6.98
CA LYS A 87 2.26 -8.29 -7.80
C LYS A 87 3.50 -9.16 -7.97
N VAL A 88 4.16 -9.07 -9.13
CA VAL A 88 5.44 -9.77 -9.34
C VAL A 88 6.53 -9.09 -8.53
N GLY A 89 7.23 -9.87 -7.71
CA GLY A 89 8.36 -9.45 -6.89
C GLY A 89 9.66 -10.14 -7.29
N ALA A 90 10.77 -9.40 -7.34
CA ALA A 90 12.11 -9.97 -7.55
C ALA A 90 13.17 -9.26 -6.72
N ALA A 91 14.25 -9.94 -6.38
CA ALA A 91 15.32 -9.39 -5.55
C ALA A 91 16.67 -9.30 -6.29
N PHE A 92 17.49 -8.33 -5.91
CA PHE A 92 18.90 -8.25 -6.34
C PHE A 92 19.80 -7.71 -5.23
N THR A 93 21.10 -8.03 -5.30
CA THR A 93 22.05 -7.61 -4.27
C THR A 93 23.48 -7.51 -4.79
N THR A 94 24.33 -6.78 -4.06
CA THR A 94 25.77 -6.70 -4.32
C THR A 94 26.56 -6.83 -3.03
N GLY A 95 27.78 -7.35 -3.08
CA GLY A 95 28.66 -7.36 -1.90
C GLY A 95 30.13 -7.50 -2.25
N ARG A 96 30.99 -7.62 -1.23
CA ARG A 96 32.45 -7.72 -1.43
C ARG A 96 32.91 -9.09 -1.89
N GLY A 97 32.29 -10.17 -1.40
CA GLY A 97 32.67 -11.53 -1.72
C GLY A 97 31.48 -12.36 -2.18
N ARG A 98 31.72 -13.29 -3.11
CA ARG A 98 30.68 -14.12 -3.73
C ARG A 98 29.93 -15.00 -2.72
N HIS A 99 30.63 -15.46 -1.69
CA HIS A 99 30.07 -16.32 -0.64
C HIS A 99 29.86 -15.58 0.69
N SER A 100 29.82 -14.24 0.67
CA SER A 100 29.76 -13.41 1.87
C SER A 100 28.32 -13.06 2.29
N GLY A 101 27.34 -13.90 1.97
CA GLY A 101 25.94 -13.71 2.39
C GLY A 101 25.00 -13.08 1.35
N LEU A 102 25.38 -13.03 0.06
CA LEU A 102 24.51 -12.51 -1.00
C LEU A 102 23.17 -13.26 -1.07
N GLU A 103 23.20 -14.59 -1.04
CA GLU A 103 21.99 -15.41 -1.05
C GLU A 103 21.10 -15.15 0.17
N PHE A 104 21.69 -14.98 1.36
CA PHE A 104 20.93 -14.62 2.56
C PHE A 104 20.28 -13.25 2.45
N THR A 105 20.97 -12.26 1.87
CA THR A 105 20.38 -10.94 1.59
C THR A 105 19.18 -11.06 0.66
N LEU A 106 19.30 -11.82 -0.42
CA LEU A 106 18.17 -12.08 -1.33
C LEU A 106 17.02 -12.77 -0.61
N LEU A 107 17.30 -13.79 0.22
CA LEU A 107 16.28 -14.49 1.00
C LEU A 107 15.55 -13.57 1.98
N SER A 108 16.24 -12.61 2.60
CA SER A 108 15.59 -11.61 3.46
C SER A 108 14.64 -10.69 2.68
N LEU A 109 15.03 -10.24 1.49
CA LEU A 109 14.17 -9.43 0.63
C LEU A 109 12.97 -10.24 0.12
N ILE A 110 13.19 -11.48 -0.28
CA ILE A 110 12.15 -12.43 -0.70
C ILE A 110 11.16 -12.69 0.45
N HIS A 111 11.66 -12.89 1.67
CA HIS A 111 10.82 -13.10 2.84
C HIS A 111 9.86 -11.93 3.05
N TRP A 112 10.35 -10.70 2.91
CA TRP A 112 9.50 -9.51 2.99
C TRP A 112 8.44 -9.48 1.86
N MET A 113 8.80 -9.82 0.62
CA MET A 113 7.84 -9.92 -0.49
C MET A 113 6.76 -10.98 -0.24
N LEU A 114 7.15 -12.13 0.32
CA LEU A 114 6.20 -13.20 0.67
C LEU A 114 5.24 -12.75 1.77
N ALA A 115 5.71 -12.01 2.78
CA ALA A 115 4.86 -11.44 3.82
C ALA A 115 3.82 -10.46 3.24
N ASN A 116 4.14 -9.81 2.12
CA ASN A 116 3.25 -8.91 1.39
C ASN A 116 2.39 -9.61 0.32
N GLY A 117 2.35 -10.95 0.29
CA GLY A 117 1.51 -11.71 -0.64
C GLY A 117 1.94 -11.64 -2.11
N MET A 118 3.18 -11.26 -2.39
CA MET A 118 3.69 -11.11 -3.77
C MET A 118 3.97 -12.46 -4.45
N VAL A 119 3.90 -12.46 -5.79
CA VAL A 119 4.39 -13.57 -6.61
C VAL A 119 5.88 -13.39 -6.84
N VAL A 120 6.70 -14.09 -6.04
CA VAL A 120 8.16 -13.97 -6.10
C VAL A 120 8.75 -14.74 -7.28
N VAL A 121 9.63 -14.08 -8.04
CA VAL A 121 10.31 -14.65 -9.20
C VAL A 121 11.82 -14.52 -9.06
N GLY A 122 12.49 -15.66 -9.14
CA GLY A 122 13.95 -15.75 -9.27
C GLY A 122 14.40 -15.90 -10.72
N LEU A 123 15.67 -16.22 -10.90
CA LEU A 123 16.26 -16.53 -12.22
C LEU A 123 16.13 -18.02 -12.53
N PRO A 124 15.68 -18.40 -13.73
CA PRO A 124 15.70 -19.80 -14.15
C PRO A 124 17.14 -20.27 -14.33
N TRP A 125 17.35 -21.58 -14.21
CA TRP A 125 18.64 -22.16 -14.52
C TRP A 125 19.06 -21.82 -15.96
N SER A 126 20.33 -21.46 -16.10
CA SER A 126 21.00 -21.31 -17.38
C SER A 126 22.49 -21.63 -17.20
N GLU A 127 23.20 -21.89 -18.28
CA GLU A 127 24.64 -22.13 -18.25
C GLU A 127 25.40 -20.96 -17.58
N ARG A 128 24.90 -19.73 -17.74
CA ARG A 128 25.44 -18.51 -17.11
C ARG A 128 25.35 -18.53 -15.58
N MET A 129 24.41 -19.28 -14.99
CA MET A 129 24.27 -19.41 -13.54
C MET A 129 25.51 -20.04 -12.89
N ARG A 130 26.31 -20.80 -13.64
CA ARG A 130 27.63 -21.28 -13.18
C ARG A 130 28.60 -20.15 -12.85
N LEU A 131 28.41 -18.98 -13.48
CA LEU A 131 29.22 -17.78 -13.27
C LEU A 131 28.57 -16.83 -12.27
N SER A 132 27.26 -16.60 -12.43
CA SER A 132 26.51 -15.57 -11.68
C SER A 132 25.96 -16.06 -10.34
N GLY A 133 25.90 -17.37 -10.10
CA GLY A 133 25.85 -17.96 -8.76
C GLY A 133 24.52 -17.92 -7.99
N SER A 134 23.43 -17.37 -8.52
CA SER A 134 22.16 -17.34 -7.78
C SER A 134 20.92 -17.51 -8.67
N TYR A 135 20.00 -18.37 -8.23
CA TYR A 135 18.63 -18.48 -8.74
C TYR A 135 17.63 -17.65 -7.93
N TYR A 136 18.00 -17.14 -6.74
CA TYR A 136 17.14 -16.31 -5.91
C TYR A 136 16.96 -14.89 -6.46
N GLY A 137 17.92 -14.40 -7.25
CA GLY A 137 17.94 -13.03 -7.74
C GLY A 137 19.27 -12.68 -8.43
N ALA A 138 19.38 -11.45 -8.94
CA ALA A 138 20.62 -10.98 -9.57
C ALA A 138 21.65 -10.59 -8.49
N THR A 139 22.92 -10.94 -8.73
CA THR A 139 24.00 -10.73 -7.76
C THR A 139 25.27 -10.22 -8.42
N ALA A 140 26.01 -9.34 -7.74
CA ALA A 140 27.40 -9.03 -8.11
C ALA A 140 28.32 -9.05 -6.89
N ALA A 141 29.57 -9.46 -7.07
CA ALA A 141 30.57 -9.51 -6.02
C ALA A 141 31.86 -8.82 -6.46
N GLY A 142 32.33 -7.83 -5.69
CA GLY A 142 33.52 -7.05 -6.04
C GLY A 142 33.24 -6.08 -7.18
N GLU A 143 33.99 -6.21 -8.28
CA GLU A 143 33.76 -5.44 -9.51
C GLU A 143 32.59 -6.05 -10.31
N VAL A 144 31.69 -5.20 -10.79
CA VAL A 144 30.55 -5.64 -11.61
C VAL A 144 31.04 -6.02 -13.00
N THR A 145 30.72 -7.23 -13.42
CA THR A 145 31.10 -7.76 -14.74
C THR A 145 29.92 -7.73 -15.70
N GLU A 146 30.18 -7.84 -17.02
CA GLU A 146 29.11 -8.00 -18.02
C GLU A 146 28.22 -9.23 -17.77
N ALA A 147 28.77 -10.28 -17.15
CA ALA A 147 27.97 -11.45 -16.79
C ALA A 147 26.93 -11.11 -15.69
N ASP A 148 27.31 -10.26 -14.73
CA ASP A 148 26.40 -9.79 -13.67
C ASP A 148 25.34 -8.84 -14.24
N LEU A 149 25.73 -7.92 -15.14
CA LEU A 149 24.80 -7.01 -15.82
C LEU A 149 23.79 -7.76 -16.67
N GLU A 150 24.23 -8.76 -17.42
CA GLU A 150 23.34 -9.56 -18.25
C GLU A 150 22.40 -10.46 -17.40
N GLN A 151 22.86 -10.92 -16.24
CA GLN A 151 21.99 -11.57 -15.25
C GLN A 151 20.90 -10.61 -14.75
N ALA A 152 21.26 -9.36 -14.44
CA ALA A 152 20.34 -8.30 -14.06
C ALA A 152 19.31 -7.99 -15.16
N ARG A 153 19.75 -7.85 -16.43
CA ARG A 153 18.83 -7.71 -17.58
C ARG A 153 17.87 -8.89 -17.70
N ALA A 154 18.38 -10.13 -17.54
CA ALA A 154 17.55 -11.33 -17.59
C ALA A 154 16.48 -11.34 -16.49
N LEU A 155 16.80 -10.87 -15.29
CA LEU A 155 15.82 -10.70 -14.21
C LEU A 155 14.75 -9.67 -14.60
N GLY A 156 15.15 -8.50 -15.11
CA GLY A 156 14.24 -7.45 -15.57
C GLY A 156 13.27 -7.93 -16.66
N ARG A 157 13.78 -8.62 -17.68
CA ARG A 157 12.96 -9.25 -18.74
C ARG A 157 11.92 -10.20 -18.17
N ARG A 158 12.33 -11.05 -17.24
CA ARG A 158 11.47 -12.07 -16.63
C ARG A 158 10.36 -11.45 -15.78
N VAL A 159 10.69 -10.44 -14.99
CA VAL A 159 9.70 -9.68 -14.20
C VAL A 159 8.67 -9.04 -15.13
N ALA A 160 9.13 -8.37 -16.20
CA ALA A 160 8.26 -7.76 -17.18
C ALA A 160 7.37 -8.78 -17.90
N GLU A 161 7.90 -9.95 -18.29
CA GLU A 161 7.12 -11.01 -18.93
C GLU A 161 6.03 -11.60 -18.02
N LEU A 162 6.35 -11.83 -16.75
CA LEU A 162 5.40 -12.42 -15.81
C LEU A 162 4.37 -11.41 -15.33
N GLY A 163 4.75 -10.14 -15.14
CA GLY A 163 3.83 -9.06 -14.83
C GLY A 163 2.78 -8.82 -15.93
N GLN A 164 3.10 -9.14 -17.19
CA GLN A 164 2.11 -9.10 -18.29
C GLN A 164 1.09 -10.24 -18.25
N ARG A 165 1.46 -11.37 -17.64
CA ARG A 165 0.65 -12.61 -17.68
C ARG A 165 -0.26 -12.76 -16.48
N LEU A 166 0.15 -12.21 -15.34
CA LEU A 166 -0.66 -12.22 -14.15
C LEU A 166 -1.72 -11.11 -14.28
N PRO A 167 -2.99 -11.38 -13.96
CA PRO A 167 -3.97 -10.30 -13.84
C PRO A 167 -3.48 -9.31 -12.78
N PRO A 168 -3.72 -8.00 -12.94
CA PRO A 168 -3.54 -7.09 -11.82
C PRO A 168 -4.33 -7.65 -10.64
N ALA A 169 -3.74 -7.59 -9.44
CA ALA A 169 -4.43 -8.03 -8.24
C ALA A 169 -5.81 -7.41 -8.19
N GLU A 170 -6.86 -8.23 -8.01
CA GLU A 170 -8.23 -7.76 -7.80
C GLU A 170 -8.30 -7.11 -6.42
N VAL A 171 -7.74 -5.92 -6.30
CA VAL A 171 -8.21 -4.97 -5.29
C VAL A 171 -9.48 -4.38 -5.89
N PRO A 172 -10.67 -4.55 -5.28
CA PRO A 172 -11.87 -3.90 -5.79
C PRO A 172 -11.57 -2.40 -5.94
N ALA A 173 -11.82 -1.88 -7.14
CA ALA A 173 -11.37 -0.54 -7.52
C ALA A 173 -11.95 0.49 -6.55
N MET A 174 -11.10 0.98 -5.66
CA MET A 174 -11.42 2.08 -4.77
C MET A 174 -11.68 3.33 -5.63
N PRO A 175 -12.70 4.15 -5.32
CA PRO A 175 -12.95 5.40 -6.01
C PRO A 175 -11.71 6.30 -6.08
N GLU A 176 -11.45 6.92 -7.24
CA GLU A 176 -10.23 7.70 -7.45
C GLU A 176 -10.34 9.11 -6.84
N ILE A 177 -9.20 9.64 -6.39
CA ILE A 177 -9.11 11.05 -5.97
C ILE A 177 -9.43 11.94 -7.18
N GLY A 178 -10.33 12.91 -6.98
CA GLY A 178 -10.86 13.81 -8.00
C GLY A 178 -12.18 13.37 -8.60
N GLU A 179 -12.66 12.15 -8.30
CA GLU A 179 -13.98 11.68 -8.71
C GLU A 179 -15.06 12.01 -7.67
N GLY A 180 -16.31 12.07 -8.12
CA GLY A 180 -17.45 12.16 -7.23
C GLY A 180 -17.59 10.87 -6.41
N ALA A 181 -17.72 11.00 -5.09
CA ALA A 181 -17.90 9.87 -4.20
C ALA A 181 -19.22 9.12 -4.49
N PRO A 182 -19.22 7.78 -4.49
CA PRO A 182 -20.46 7.00 -4.63
C PRO A 182 -21.49 7.39 -3.56
N ASP A 183 -22.67 7.83 -3.98
CA ASP A 183 -23.76 8.18 -3.06
C ASP A 183 -24.33 6.92 -2.39
N PHE A 184 -24.85 7.07 -1.17
CA PHE A 184 -25.43 5.97 -0.41
C PHE A 184 -26.55 6.47 0.51
N ILE A 185 -27.40 5.54 0.96
CA ILE A 185 -28.42 5.78 1.97
C ILE A 185 -28.28 4.67 3.01
N LEU A 186 -27.99 5.02 4.26
CA LEU A 186 -27.81 4.07 5.35
C LEU A 186 -28.60 4.49 6.59
N PRO A 187 -29.13 3.53 7.37
CA PRO A 187 -29.56 3.82 8.74
C PRO A 187 -28.35 4.14 9.62
N SER A 188 -28.50 5.08 10.54
CA SER A 188 -27.46 5.48 11.49
C SER A 188 -28.01 5.78 12.88
N THR A 189 -27.12 6.00 13.84
CA THR A 189 -27.45 6.40 15.22
C THR A 189 -28.16 7.75 15.33
N GLU A 190 -28.17 8.56 14.26
CA GLU A 190 -28.86 9.86 14.22
C GLU A 190 -30.04 9.88 13.23
N GLY A 191 -30.42 8.71 12.69
CA GLY A 191 -31.49 8.57 11.71
C GLY A 191 -30.98 8.02 10.38
N THR A 192 -31.82 8.04 9.34
CA THR A 192 -31.35 7.67 8.00
C THR A 192 -30.56 8.83 7.41
N LEU A 193 -29.34 8.57 6.94
CA LEU A 193 -28.50 9.56 6.29
C LEU A 193 -28.26 9.19 4.83
N ARG A 194 -28.11 10.23 4.00
CA ARG A 194 -27.70 10.12 2.60
C ARG A 194 -26.49 11.02 2.38
N LEU A 195 -25.46 10.53 1.70
CA LEU A 195 -24.22 11.30 1.50
C LEU A 195 -24.47 12.64 0.79
N SER A 196 -25.34 12.64 -0.22
CA SER A 196 -25.72 13.85 -0.95
C SER A 196 -26.59 14.86 -0.14
N GLU A 197 -27.06 14.50 1.06
CA GLU A 197 -27.87 15.37 1.93
C GLU A 197 -27.06 16.08 3.03
N PHE A 198 -25.77 15.75 3.21
CA PHE A 198 -24.86 16.48 4.12
C PHE A 198 -24.75 17.96 3.73
N ALA A 199 -24.35 18.84 4.67
CA ALA A 199 -24.39 20.28 4.44
C ALA A 199 -23.53 20.70 3.23
N PRO A 200 -24.07 21.52 2.32
CA PRO A 200 -23.43 21.83 1.02
C PRO A 200 -22.19 22.71 1.15
N ASP A 201 -21.94 23.28 2.32
CA ASP A 201 -20.78 24.10 2.67
C ASP A 201 -19.79 23.37 3.60
N LYS A 202 -20.07 22.10 3.92
CA LYS A 202 -19.21 21.25 4.75
C LYS A 202 -18.50 20.20 3.90
N LYS A 203 -17.24 19.93 4.27
CA LYS A 203 -16.51 18.74 3.85
C LYS A 203 -17.03 17.53 4.60
N VAL A 204 -16.80 16.32 4.09
CA VAL A 204 -17.24 15.08 4.75
C VAL A 204 -16.08 14.12 4.91
N VAL A 205 -15.90 13.58 6.11
CA VAL A 205 -14.95 12.52 6.42
C VAL A 205 -15.74 11.22 6.58
N LEU A 206 -15.57 10.29 5.64
CA LEU A 206 -16.11 8.94 5.72
C LEU A 206 -15.06 8.04 6.39
N ALA A 207 -15.34 7.51 7.57
CA ALA A 207 -14.46 6.61 8.30
C ALA A 207 -15.03 5.18 8.32
N PHE A 208 -14.53 4.31 7.44
CA PHE A 208 -14.85 2.89 7.46
C PHE A 208 -14.04 2.19 8.54
N TYR A 209 -14.69 1.31 9.32
CA TYR A 209 -14.04 0.52 10.36
C TYR A 209 -14.54 -0.94 10.36
N VAL A 210 -13.84 -1.84 11.06
CA VAL A 210 -14.02 -3.29 10.91
C VAL A 210 -15.21 -3.85 11.67
N GLU A 211 -15.29 -3.54 12.96
CA GLU A 211 -16.29 -4.12 13.87
C GLU A 211 -16.37 -3.33 15.18
N ASP A 212 -17.59 -3.07 15.64
CA ASP A 212 -17.89 -2.49 16.95
C ASP A 212 -17.24 -3.24 18.12
N SER A 213 -16.93 -2.51 19.20
CA SER A 213 -16.47 -3.09 20.48
C SER A 213 -15.19 -3.94 20.41
N THR A 214 -14.46 -3.94 19.28
CA THR A 214 -13.14 -4.55 19.16
C THR A 214 -12.03 -3.57 19.58
N PRO A 215 -10.91 -4.03 20.17
CA PRO A 215 -9.88 -3.12 20.70
C PRO A 215 -9.36 -2.10 19.68
N GLY A 216 -9.16 -2.52 18.42
CA GLY A 216 -8.68 -1.64 17.36
C GLY A 216 -9.69 -0.57 16.94
N CYS A 217 -10.97 -0.95 16.73
CA CYS A 217 -12.01 0.00 16.32
C CYS A 217 -12.40 0.95 17.46
N SER A 218 -12.36 0.48 18.71
CA SER A 218 -12.56 1.35 19.89
C SER A 218 -11.49 2.44 19.97
N LEU A 219 -10.23 2.13 19.66
CA LEU A 219 -9.16 3.13 19.59
C LEU A 219 -9.35 4.09 18.41
N GLU A 220 -9.73 3.57 17.25
CA GLU A 220 -9.93 4.34 16.02
C GLU A 220 -10.97 5.46 16.19
N LEU A 221 -12.17 5.06 16.62
CA LEU A 221 -13.28 5.97 16.80
C LEU A 221 -13.08 6.84 18.04
N ALA A 222 -12.31 6.38 19.05
CA ALA A 222 -11.87 7.23 20.14
C ALA A 222 -10.94 8.35 19.65
N SER A 223 -9.97 8.06 18.78
CA SER A 223 -9.10 9.09 18.19
C SER A 223 -9.89 10.12 17.37
N LEU A 224 -10.84 9.66 16.54
CA LEU A 224 -11.72 10.59 15.80
C LEU A 224 -12.64 11.40 16.74
N LYS A 225 -13.11 10.80 17.84
CA LYS A 225 -13.90 11.49 18.87
C LYS A 225 -13.10 12.56 19.60
N GLU A 226 -11.85 12.27 19.95
CA GLU A 226 -10.94 13.21 20.62
C GLU A 226 -10.63 14.42 19.72
N GLU A 227 -10.42 14.18 18.43
CA GLU A 227 -10.08 15.21 17.44
C GLU A 227 -11.29 15.82 16.73
N TYR A 228 -12.51 15.45 17.13
CA TYR A 228 -13.73 15.89 16.45
C TYR A 228 -13.88 17.41 16.41
N ALA A 229 -13.49 18.10 17.49
CA ALA A 229 -13.52 19.56 17.54
C ALA A 229 -12.61 20.18 16.46
N THR A 230 -11.41 19.64 16.27
CA THR A 230 -10.48 20.07 15.22
C THR A 230 -11.07 19.82 13.83
N LEU A 231 -11.69 18.65 13.60
CA LEU A 231 -12.35 18.32 12.33
C LEU A 231 -13.51 19.28 12.04
N GLU A 232 -14.31 19.61 13.04
CA GLU A 232 -15.44 20.54 12.93
C GLU A 232 -14.97 21.98 12.66
N GLU A 233 -13.91 22.43 13.34
CA GLU A 233 -13.26 23.74 13.12
C GLU A 233 -12.71 23.87 11.69
N LEU A 234 -12.20 22.78 11.12
CA LEU A 234 -11.78 22.70 9.72
C LEU A 234 -12.95 22.56 8.73
N GLY A 235 -14.20 22.62 9.21
CA GLY A 235 -15.39 22.61 8.37
C GLY A 235 -15.82 21.23 7.89
N ALA A 236 -15.44 20.15 8.59
CA ALA A 236 -15.83 18.79 8.25
C ALA A 236 -16.98 18.26 9.11
N GLU A 237 -17.84 17.45 8.50
CA GLU A 237 -18.73 16.52 9.17
C GLU A 237 -18.13 15.10 9.08
N VAL A 238 -18.30 14.28 10.12
CA VAL A 238 -17.77 12.91 10.16
C VAL A 238 -18.94 11.93 10.11
N VAL A 239 -18.77 10.82 9.39
CA VAL A 239 -19.63 9.63 9.52
C VAL A 239 -18.76 8.39 9.57
N ALA A 240 -19.00 7.55 10.57
CA ALA A 240 -18.33 6.27 10.69
C ALA A 240 -19.22 5.16 10.11
N ILE A 241 -18.66 4.23 9.35
CA ILE A 241 -19.41 3.21 8.62
C ILE A 241 -18.79 1.84 8.90
N SER A 242 -19.60 0.87 9.32
CA SER A 242 -19.20 -0.55 9.34
C SER A 242 -20.35 -1.43 8.88
N THR A 243 -20.07 -2.72 8.74
CA THR A 243 -21.06 -3.74 8.39
C THR A 243 -21.92 -4.20 9.58
N ASP A 244 -21.71 -3.62 10.77
CA ASP A 244 -22.46 -3.95 11.97
C ASP A 244 -23.90 -3.45 11.90
N SER A 245 -24.78 -4.12 12.64
CA SER A 245 -26.20 -3.74 12.73
C SER A 245 -26.43 -2.51 13.60
N MET A 246 -27.54 -1.81 13.39
CA MET A 246 -27.98 -0.70 14.27
C MET A 246 -28.04 -1.05 15.76
N ASP A 247 -28.43 -2.29 16.10
CA ASP A 247 -28.46 -2.76 17.49
C ASP A 247 -27.05 -2.84 18.11
N SER A 248 -26.04 -3.17 17.29
CA SER A 248 -24.63 -3.20 17.69
C SER A 248 -24.11 -1.77 17.91
N HIS A 249 -24.36 -0.88 16.94
CA HIS A 249 -23.99 0.53 17.03
C HIS A 249 -24.53 1.19 18.28
N GLN A 250 -25.80 0.92 18.63
CA GLN A 250 -26.41 1.47 19.83
C GLN A 250 -25.72 0.97 21.11
N GLN A 251 -25.47 -0.35 21.21
CA GLN A 251 -24.76 -0.93 22.36
C GLN A 251 -23.34 -0.37 22.49
N PHE A 252 -22.67 -0.18 21.36
CA PHE A 252 -21.32 0.35 21.33
C PHE A 252 -21.28 1.83 21.76
N CYS A 253 -22.18 2.66 21.22
CA CYS A 253 -22.41 4.02 21.69
C CYS A 253 -22.67 4.08 23.21
N ASP A 254 -23.56 3.24 23.71
CA ASP A 254 -23.90 3.19 25.14
C ASP A 254 -22.68 2.82 26.00
N ALA A 255 -21.83 1.92 25.53
CA ALA A 255 -20.62 1.46 26.23
C ALA A 255 -19.53 2.55 26.34
N VAL A 256 -19.44 3.45 25.35
CA VAL A 256 -18.38 4.48 25.27
C VAL A 256 -18.86 5.90 25.57
N GLY A 257 -20.12 6.05 25.98
CA GLY A 257 -20.74 7.34 26.30
C GLY A 257 -21.08 8.19 25.07
N GLY A 258 -21.34 7.55 23.93
CA GLY A 258 -21.74 8.17 22.66
C GLY A 258 -20.59 8.68 21.80
N TYR A 259 -20.88 8.99 20.54
CA TYR A 259 -19.99 9.67 19.60
C TYR A 259 -20.60 11.00 19.18
N PRO A 260 -19.77 12.02 18.85
CA PRO A 260 -20.25 13.31 18.36
C PRO A 260 -20.61 13.28 16.86
N PHE A 261 -20.57 12.11 16.24
CA PHE A 261 -20.87 11.85 14.84
C PHE A 261 -21.69 10.55 14.69
N PRO A 262 -22.47 10.39 13.61
CA PRO A 262 -23.24 9.20 13.36
C PRO A 262 -22.39 7.96 13.06
N LEU A 263 -22.80 6.81 13.60
CA LEU A 263 -22.40 5.48 13.15
C LEU A 263 -23.46 4.95 12.17
N ALA A 264 -23.09 4.74 10.91
CA ALA A 264 -23.96 4.20 9.86
C ALA A 264 -23.77 2.68 9.70
N SER A 265 -24.88 1.98 9.48
CA SER A 265 -24.94 0.52 9.43
C SER A 265 -25.08 0.02 7.99
N ASP A 266 -23.98 -0.47 7.41
CA ASP A 266 -23.89 -1.06 6.06
C ASP A 266 -24.02 -2.59 6.12
N VAL A 267 -25.12 -3.08 6.71
CA VAL A 267 -25.39 -4.53 6.78
C VAL A 267 -25.41 -5.11 5.37
N GLY A 268 -24.48 -6.04 5.10
CA GLY A 268 -24.31 -6.66 3.77
C GLY A 268 -23.20 -6.04 2.93
N GLY A 269 -22.60 -4.93 3.35
CA GLY A 269 -21.38 -4.37 2.78
C GLY A 269 -21.55 -3.73 1.41
N ALA A 270 -22.75 -3.25 1.06
CA ALA A 270 -23.00 -2.70 -0.26
C ALA A 270 -22.21 -1.40 -0.47
N VAL A 271 -22.18 -0.54 0.55
CA VAL A 271 -21.39 0.70 0.51
C VAL A 271 -19.90 0.36 0.57
N ALA A 272 -19.49 -0.55 1.45
CA ALA A 272 -18.11 -1.04 1.52
C ALA A 272 -17.60 -1.56 0.16
N GLN A 273 -18.43 -2.30 -0.58
CA GLN A 273 -18.08 -2.77 -1.94
C GLN A 273 -17.90 -1.61 -2.93
N THR A 274 -18.79 -0.62 -2.92
CA THR A 274 -18.69 0.54 -3.82
C THR A 274 -17.48 1.44 -3.53
N TYR A 275 -17.02 1.46 -2.28
CA TYR A 275 -15.83 2.19 -1.88
C TYR A 275 -14.55 1.34 -1.97
N GLY A 276 -14.63 0.09 -2.44
CA GLY A 276 -13.45 -0.78 -2.56
C GLY A 276 -12.88 -1.24 -1.22
N VAL A 277 -13.68 -1.17 -0.15
CA VAL A 277 -13.25 -1.49 1.23
C VAL A 277 -13.81 -2.80 1.77
N TRP A 278 -14.47 -3.59 0.93
CA TRP A 278 -15.08 -4.86 1.32
C TRP A 278 -14.09 -6.03 1.31
N ASP A 279 -14.04 -6.76 2.42
CA ASP A 279 -13.39 -8.05 2.52
C ASP A 279 -14.42 -9.18 2.37
N ALA A 280 -14.32 -9.93 1.28
CA ALA A 280 -15.21 -11.03 0.96
C ALA A 280 -15.05 -12.27 1.87
N GLU A 281 -13.87 -12.45 2.48
CA GLU A 281 -13.60 -13.58 3.37
C GLU A 281 -14.24 -13.36 4.74
N SER A 282 -13.96 -12.21 5.36
CA SER A 282 -14.53 -11.85 6.67
C SER A 282 -15.96 -11.33 6.58
N LYS A 283 -16.41 -10.91 5.40
CA LYS A 283 -17.70 -10.21 5.16
C LYS A 283 -17.82 -8.91 5.94
N ARG A 284 -16.71 -8.16 6.01
CA ARG A 284 -16.60 -6.89 6.76
C ARG A 284 -15.95 -5.82 5.89
N SER A 285 -16.09 -4.58 6.31
CA SER A 285 -15.23 -3.49 5.82
C SER A 285 -13.83 -3.60 6.43
N HIS A 286 -12.81 -3.27 5.65
CA HIS A 286 -11.51 -2.88 6.21
C HIS A 286 -11.50 -1.39 6.57
N ARG A 287 -10.44 -0.92 7.25
CA ARG A 287 -10.37 0.45 7.76
C ARG A 287 -9.98 1.42 6.66
N ALA A 288 -10.77 2.44 6.40
CA ALA A 288 -10.40 3.45 5.42
C ALA A 288 -10.97 4.81 5.78
N ILE A 289 -10.27 5.88 5.40
CA ILE A 289 -10.78 7.25 5.48
C ILE A 289 -10.87 7.85 4.09
N PHE A 290 -12.02 8.42 3.75
CA PHE A 290 -12.17 9.29 2.59
C PHE A 290 -12.50 10.70 3.04
N VAL A 291 -11.80 11.68 2.50
CA VAL A 291 -12.10 13.10 2.70
C VAL A 291 -12.73 13.63 1.43
N LEU A 292 -13.94 14.18 1.57
CA LEU A 292 -14.74 14.71 0.49
C LEU A 292 -14.85 16.23 0.60
N ASP A 293 -14.78 16.92 -0.53
CA ASP A 293 -15.08 18.34 -0.60
C ASP A 293 -16.59 18.63 -0.50
N GLU A 294 -16.94 19.90 -0.56
CA GLU A 294 -18.31 20.42 -0.49
C GLU A 294 -19.18 19.95 -1.67
N ARG A 295 -18.56 19.51 -2.78
CA ARG A 295 -19.23 18.93 -3.95
C ARG A 295 -19.29 17.40 -3.89
N ARG A 296 -18.84 16.80 -2.78
CA ARG A 296 -18.69 15.35 -2.59
C ARG A 296 -17.67 14.72 -3.55
N THR A 297 -16.69 15.51 -3.99
CA THR A 297 -15.51 15.02 -4.71
C THR A 297 -14.52 14.45 -3.71
N ILE A 298 -13.93 13.29 -3.99
CA ILE A 298 -12.89 12.71 -3.15
C ILE A 298 -11.62 13.54 -3.30
N ILE A 299 -11.16 14.19 -2.24
CA ILE A 299 -9.95 15.01 -2.24
C ILE A 299 -8.78 14.31 -1.54
N HIS A 300 -9.07 13.32 -0.69
CA HIS A 300 -8.05 12.45 -0.07
C HIS A 300 -8.64 11.08 0.24
N ALA A 301 -7.81 10.04 0.20
CA ALA A 301 -8.19 8.68 0.54
C ALA A 301 -7.04 7.97 1.25
N ILE A 302 -7.35 7.33 2.37
CA ILE A 302 -6.46 6.48 3.16
C ILE A 302 -7.13 5.10 3.16
N PRO A 303 -6.78 4.19 2.24
CA PRO A 303 -7.50 2.93 2.06
C PRO A 303 -7.34 1.96 3.23
N TRP A 304 -6.37 2.21 4.11
CA TRP A 304 -5.98 1.34 5.21
C TRP A 304 -5.56 2.19 6.40
N TYR A 305 -6.58 2.74 7.06
CA TYR A 305 -6.40 3.63 8.19
C TYR A 305 -5.99 2.83 9.43
N GLN A 306 -4.93 3.29 10.09
CA GLN A 306 -4.36 2.67 11.28
C GLN A 306 -4.74 3.48 12.53
N PRO A 307 -5.47 2.88 13.47
CA PRO A 307 -5.80 3.53 14.73
C PRO A 307 -4.52 3.93 15.48
N GLY A 308 -4.41 5.20 15.83
CA GLY A 308 -3.24 5.74 16.54
C GLY A 308 -2.03 6.07 15.67
N ASN A 309 -2.15 6.07 14.33
CA ASN A 309 -1.10 6.59 13.44
C ASN A 309 -1.27 8.12 13.26
N PRO A 310 -0.43 8.95 13.92
CA PRO A 310 -0.59 10.40 13.89
C PRO A 310 -0.33 11.00 12.50
N SER A 311 0.51 10.36 11.68
CA SER A 311 0.83 10.85 10.33
C SER A 311 -0.38 10.75 9.41
N GLN A 312 -1.11 9.63 9.46
CA GLN A 312 -2.33 9.46 8.66
C GLN A 312 -3.43 10.43 9.09
N LEU A 313 -3.60 10.69 10.39
CA LEU A 313 -4.56 11.67 10.87
C LEU A 313 -4.17 13.10 10.47
N LEU A 314 -2.88 13.42 10.48
CA LEU A 314 -2.38 14.69 9.97
C LEU A 314 -2.68 14.88 8.47
N GLU A 315 -2.58 13.83 7.66
CA GLU A 315 -2.99 13.90 6.24
C GLU A 315 -4.47 14.25 6.09
N VAL A 316 -5.35 13.72 6.96
CA VAL A 316 -6.77 14.09 6.99
C VAL A 316 -6.93 15.59 7.27
N PHE A 317 -6.25 16.12 8.29
CA PHE A 317 -6.31 17.55 8.60
C PHE A 317 -5.77 18.43 7.47
N GLN A 318 -4.67 18.01 6.83
CA GLN A 318 -4.10 18.71 5.68
C GLN A 318 -5.07 18.74 4.49
N ALA A 319 -5.75 17.61 4.21
CA ALA A 319 -6.79 17.55 3.19
C ALA A 319 -7.98 18.48 3.52
N LEU A 320 -8.28 18.66 4.81
CA LEU A 320 -9.29 19.59 5.28
C LEU A 320 -8.83 21.07 5.27
N GLY A 321 -7.53 21.33 5.11
CA GLY A 321 -6.98 22.67 4.95
C GLY A 321 -6.17 23.19 6.14
N LEU A 322 -5.75 22.31 7.06
CA LEU A 322 -4.79 22.67 8.10
C LEU A 322 -3.45 23.06 7.45
N GLU A 323 -2.99 24.29 7.68
CA GLU A 323 -1.68 24.75 7.21
C GLU A 323 -0.55 24.01 7.95
N ALA A 324 0.49 23.62 7.19
CA ALA A 324 1.63 22.84 7.68
C ALA A 324 2.61 23.65 8.54
#